data_AF-A0A531L6B1-F1
#
_entry.id   AF-A0A531L6B1-F1
#
_cell.length_a   1.000
_cell.length_b   1.000
_cell.length_c   1.000
_cell.angle_alpha   90.00
_cell.angle_beta   90.00
_cell.angle_gamma   90.00
#
_symmetry.space_group_name_H-M   'P 1'
#
loop_
_entity.id
_entity.type
_entity.pdbx_description
1 polymer ?
#
loop_
_entity_poly.entity_id
_entity_poly.type
_entity_poly.pdbx_seq_one_letter_code
_entity_poly.pdbx_strand_id
1 'polypeptide(L)'
;MNANADIEMVRPSGLSALPPEFDSAVAWAAWLYYVDQLNQSDVAKAMNVSRASVVHYLQEARESGLVAVQVDHDAFARTLTSRRLMEKYALRGAAVIPDLDPNDADRRIGEAAGRLLASMVGPGDTIGVAWGKTVLAAARSIPRLRHDRNL
;
A
#
# COMPACT_ATOMS: atom_id res chain seq x y z
N MET A 1 -14.26 31.33 13.06
CA MET A 1 -15.25 30.92 12.03
C MET A 1 -14.76 29.63 11.44
N ASN A 2 -15.34 28.51 11.88
CA ASN A 2 -14.98 27.17 11.44
C ASN A 2 -15.64 26.88 10.09
N ALA A 3 -14.85 26.45 9.12
CA ALA A 3 -15.32 25.88 7.86
C ALA A 3 -14.80 24.43 7.80
N ASN A 4 -15.34 23.57 8.67
CA ASN A 4 -15.34 22.14 8.38
C ASN A 4 -16.38 21.94 7.30
N ALA A 5 -15.92 21.89 6.05
CA ALA A 5 -16.74 21.49 4.94
C ALA A 5 -17.14 20.04 5.18
N ASP A 6 -18.43 19.84 5.40
CA ASP A 6 -19.12 18.57 5.41
C ASP A 6 -18.75 17.80 4.14
N ILE A 7 -17.87 16.81 4.29
CA ILE A 7 -17.76 15.73 3.32
C ILE A 7 -19.01 14.89 3.55
N GLU A 8 -20.05 15.20 2.78
CA GLU A 8 -21.30 14.46 2.74
C GLU A 8 -20.99 13.04 2.24
N MET A 9 -20.63 12.16 3.18
CA MET A 9 -20.52 10.72 2.94
C MET A 9 -21.89 10.25 2.49
N VAL A 10 -22.01 9.96 1.19
CA VAL A 10 -23.14 9.22 0.62
C VAL A 10 -23.27 7.92 1.42
N ARG A 11 -24.19 7.90 2.40
CA ARG A 11 -24.50 6.71 3.19
C ARG A 11 -25.22 5.74 2.26
N PRO A 12 -24.59 4.64 1.82
CA PRO A 12 -25.30 3.70 0.98
C PRO A 12 -26.40 3.05 1.82
N SER A 13 -27.61 3.06 1.28
CA SER A 13 -28.79 2.41 1.84
C SER A 13 -28.50 0.93 2.12
N GLY A 14 -28.40 0.56 3.40
CA GLY A 14 -28.20 -0.82 3.86
C GLY A 14 -27.15 -1.00 4.95
N LEU A 15 -26.15 -0.11 5.06
CA LEU A 15 -25.04 -0.26 6.02
C LEU A 15 -25.56 -0.40 7.46
N SER A 16 -25.16 -1.47 8.15
CA SER A 16 -25.42 -1.61 9.60
C SER A 16 -24.73 -0.48 10.37
N ALA A 17 -25.21 -0.15 11.57
CA ALA A 17 -24.63 0.93 12.36
C ALA A 17 -23.11 0.76 12.49
N LEU A 18 -22.36 1.75 12.02
CA LEU A 18 -20.89 1.77 12.10
C LEU A 18 -20.48 1.67 13.58
N PRO A 19 -19.64 0.71 13.97
CA PRO A 19 -19.15 0.63 15.34
C PRO A 19 -18.39 1.92 15.71
N PRO A 20 -18.53 2.42 16.95
CA PRO A 20 -17.98 3.71 17.36
C PRO A 20 -16.46 3.82 17.27
N GLU A 21 -15.74 2.69 17.25
CA GLU A 21 -14.29 2.62 17.09
C GLU A 21 -13.79 2.86 15.66
N PHE A 22 -14.67 2.92 14.66
CA PHE A 22 -14.28 3.16 13.26
C PHE A 22 -14.77 4.52 12.76
N ASP A 23 -13.84 5.28 12.18
CA ASP A 23 -14.14 6.61 11.62
C ASP A 23 -14.91 6.56 10.29
N SER A 24 -14.90 5.42 9.59
CA SER A 24 -15.59 5.25 8.30
C SER A 24 -15.92 3.78 8.00
N ALA A 25 -16.87 3.56 7.08
CA ALA A 25 -17.19 2.23 6.57
C ALA A 25 -15.99 1.58 5.86
N VAL A 26 -15.11 2.39 5.27
CA VAL A 26 -13.86 1.96 4.63
C VAL A 26 -12.89 1.38 5.66
N ALA A 27 -12.71 2.07 6.80
CA ALA A 27 -11.87 1.59 7.90
C ALA A 27 -12.41 0.30 8.50
N TRP A 28 -13.73 0.22 8.70
CA TRP A 28 -14.36 -0.97 9.24
C TRP A 28 -14.25 -2.18 8.30
N ALA A 29 -14.54 -2.00 7.00
CA ALA A 29 -14.39 -3.04 5.99
C ALA A 29 -12.94 -3.57 5.92
N ALA A 30 -11.97 -2.65 5.96
CA ALA A 30 -10.55 -2.99 5.97
C ALA A 30 -10.17 -3.81 7.21
N TRP A 31 -10.68 -3.44 8.39
CA TRP A 31 -10.43 -4.18 9.63
C TRP A 31 -10.96 -5.61 9.56
N LEU A 32 -12.25 -5.76 9.22
CA LEU A 32 -12.89 -7.08 9.12
C LEU A 32 -12.16 -8.00 8.13
N TYR A 33 -11.67 -7.44 7.01
CA TYR A 33 -10.98 -8.22 5.99
C TYR A 33 -9.53 -8.56 6.35
N TYR A 34 -8.74 -7.55 6.75
CA TYR A 34 -7.28 -7.74 6.93
C TYR A 34 -6.89 -8.19 8.33
N VAL A 35 -7.64 -7.77 9.36
CA VAL A 35 -7.36 -8.10 10.76
C VAL A 35 -8.14 -9.33 11.18
N ASP A 36 -9.45 -9.33 10.99
CA ASP A 36 -10.31 -10.45 11.38
C ASP A 36 -10.31 -11.59 10.34
N GLN A 37 -9.60 -11.41 9.21
CA GLN A 37 -9.42 -12.41 8.15
C GLN A 37 -10.72 -12.95 7.55
N LEU A 38 -11.80 -12.15 7.58
CA LEU A 38 -13.05 -12.52 6.93
C LEU A 38 -12.92 -12.42 5.41
N ASN A 39 -13.57 -13.34 4.69
CA ASN A 39 -13.70 -13.17 3.24
C ASN A 39 -14.71 -12.06 2.91
N GLN A 40 -14.65 -11.52 1.69
CA GLN A 40 -15.48 -10.39 1.27
C GLN A 40 -16.99 -10.63 1.39
N SER A 41 -17.44 -11.89 1.27
CA SER A 41 -18.86 -12.24 1.41
C SER A 41 -19.29 -12.18 2.87
N ASP A 42 -18.42 -12.58 3.80
CA ASP A 42 -18.71 -12.52 5.23
C ASP A 42 -18.60 -11.08 5.76
N VAL A 43 -17.65 -10.28 5.26
CA VAL A 43 -17.61 -8.83 5.50
C VAL A 43 -18.91 -8.17 5.03
N ALA A 44 -19.40 -8.52 3.83
CA ALA A 44 -20.64 -7.97 3.28
C ALA A 44 -21.85 -8.28 4.16
N LYS A 45 -21.94 -9.52 4.68
CA LYS A 45 -22.98 -9.91 5.64
C LYS A 45 -22.86 -9.12 6.95
N ALA A 46 -21.65 -9.01 7.51
CA ALA A 46 -21.41 -8.31 8.77
C ALA A 46 -21.78 -6.83 8.71
N MET A 47 -21.47 -6.18 7.58
CA MET A 47 -21.77 -4.76 7.35
C MET A 47 -23.18 -4.51 6.78
N ASN A 48 -23.91 -5.56 6.43
CA ASN A 48 -25.20 -5.49 5.72
C ASN A 48 -25.15 -4.69 4.39
N VAL A 49 -24.10 -4.90 3.60
CA VAL A 49 -23.92 -4.26 2.29
C VAL A 49 -23.71 -5.29 1.19
N SER A 50 -23.73 -4.85 -0.07
CA SER A 50 -23.40 -5.73 -1.18
C SER A 50 -21.92 -6.11 -1.18
N ARG A 51 -21.59 -7.30 -1.71
CA ARG A 51 -20.19 -7.68 -1.94
C ARG A 51 -19.44 -6.69 -2.83
N ALA A 52 -20.12 -6.06 -3.79
CA ALA A 52 -19.54 -5.03 -4.64
C ALA A 52 -19.14 -3.77 -3.83
N SER A 53 -19.94 -3.38 -2.85
CA SER A 53 -19.62 -2.29 -1.92
C SER A 53 -18.38 -2.61 -1.10
N VAL A 54 -18.25 -3.84 -0.58
CA VAL A 54 -17.03 -4.27 0.14
C VAL A 54 -15.79 -4.21 -0.77
N VAL A 55 -15.91 -4.68 -2.01
CA VAL A 55 -14.79 -4.58 -2.98
C VAL A 55 -14.38 -3.13 -3.19
N HIS A 56 -15.35 -2.21 -3.33
CA HIS A 56 -15.10 -0.78 -3.49
C HIS A 56 -14.42 -0.18 -2.25
N TYR A 57 -14.92 -0.47 -1.04
CA TYR A 57 -14.31 -0.01 0.20
C TYR A 57 -12.88 -0.51 0.40
N LEU A 58 -12.61 -1.78 0.10
CA LEU A 58 -11.25 -2.32 0.20
C LEU A 58 -10.32 -1.71 -0.84
N GLN A 59 -10.84 -1.33 -2.01
CA GLN A 59 -10.08 -0.60 -3.01
C GLN A 59 -9.76 0.83 -2.53
N GLU A 60 -10.77 1.55 -2.04
CA GLU A 60 -10.61 2.90 -1.48
C GLU A 60 -9.64 2.93 -0.30
N ALA A 61 -9.69 1.92 0.59
CA ALA A 61 -8.75 1.77 1.70
C ALA A 61 -7.30 1.64 1.22
N ARG A 62 -7.06 0.98 0.09
CA ARG A 62 -5.72 0.85 -0.52
C ARG A 62 -5.30 2.14 -1.23
N GLU A 63 -6.19 2.75 -1.99
CA GLU A 63 -5.89 3.97 -2.77
C GLU A 63 -5.66 5.20 -1.89
N SER A 64 -6.40 5.31 -0.78
CA SER A 64 -6.22 6.37 0.22
C SER A 64 -4.99 6.18 1.12
N GLY A 65 -4.37 4.99 1.10
CA GLY A 65 -3.25 4.64 1.97
C GLY A 65 -3.65 4.29 3.41
N LEU A 66 -4.96 4.12 3.69
CA LEU A 66 -5.45 3.62 4.97
C LEU A 66 -4.91 2.21 5.27
N VAL A 67 -4.80 1.39 4.22
CA VAL A 67 -4.16 0.07 4.27
C VAL A 67 -2.88 0.08 3.44
N ALA A 68 -1.77 -0.26 4.08
CA ALA A 68 -0.50 -0.52 3.41
C ALA A 68 -0.11 -1.99 3.63
N VAL A 69 0.01 -2.74 2.54
CA VAL A 69 0.51 -4.12 2.59
C VAL A 69 2.03 -4.07 2.64
N GLN A 70 2.62 -4.36 3.80
CA GLN A 70 4.05 -4.60 3.91
C GLN A 70 4.35 -6.04 3.56
N VAL A 71 5.17 -6.23 2.52
CA VAL A 71 5.70 -7.54 2.16
C VAL A 71 7.17 -7.50 2.53
N ASP A 72 7.65 -8.57 3.17
CA ASP A 72 9.03 -8.69 3.62
C ASP A 72 10.01 -8.46 2.44
N HIS A 73 10.81 -7.40 2.55
CA HIS A 73 11.82 -7.04 1.57
C HIS A 73 12.90 -8.09 1.43
N ASP A 74 13.25 -8.72 2.54
CA ASP A 74 14.24 -9.75 2.50
C ASP A 74 13.72 -10.96 1.73
N ALA A 75 12.41 -11.25 1.74
CA ALA A 75 11.84 -12.33 0.93
C ALA A 75 12.05 -12.09 -0.57
N PHE A 76 11.97 -10.84 -1.03
CA PHE A 76 12.25 -10.46 -2.42
C PHE A 76 13.76 -10.45 -2.72
N ALA A 77 14.58 -9.83 -1.87
CA ALA A 77 16.04 -9.77 -2.04
C ALA A 77 16.70 -11.16 -1.93
N ARG A 78 16.09 -12.10 -1.19
CA ARG A 78 16.55 -13.49 -1.05
C ARG A 78 16.05 -14.42 -2.15
N THR A 79 15.29 -13.95 -3.15
CA THR A 79 14.97 -14.78 -4.32
C THR A 79 16.26 -15.28 -4.97
N LEU A 80 16.28 -16.55 -5.38
CA LEU A 80 17.46 -17.18 -6.00
C LEU A 80 17.97 -16.38 -7.21
N THR A 81 17.04 -15.79 -7.97
CA THR A 81 17.35 -14.92 -9.11
C THR A 81 18.05 -13.63 -8.69
N SER A 82 17.56 -12.95 -7.65
CA SER A 82 18.20 -11.72 -7.14
C SER A 82 19.63 -11.99 -6.67
N ARG A 83 19.84 -13.09 -5.92
CA ARG A 83 21.19 -13.50 -5.49
C ARG A 83 22.12 -13.79 -6.66
N ARG A 84 21.65 -14.55 -7.65
CA ARG A 84 22.44 -14.83 -8.87
C ARG A 84 22.81 -13.56 -9.63
N LEU A 85 21.92 -12.57 -9.71
CA LEU A 85 22.23 -11.27 -10.31
C LEU A 85 23.28 -10.52 -9.50
N MET A 86 23.16 -10.51 -8.17
CA MET A 86 24.13 -9.86 -7.30
C MET A 86 25.51 -10.51 -7.41
N GLU A 87 25.60 -11.84 -7.39
CA GLU A 87 26.85 -12.58 -7.54
C GLU A 87 27.46 -12.37 -8.92
N LYS A 88 26.66 -12.48 -9.99
CA LYS A 88 27.15 -12.37 -11.36
C LYS A 88 27.66 -10.97 -11.71
N TYR A 89 27.01 -9.92 -11.18
CA TYR A 89 27.31 -8.53 -11.52
C TYR A 89 27.91 -7.72 -10.37
N ALA A 90 28.28 -8.39 -9.26
CA ALA A 90 28.83 -7.76 -8.05
C ALA A 90 27.97 -6.59 -7.51
N LEU A 91 26.65 -6.78 -7.48
CA LEU A 91 25.72 -5.74 -7.02
C LEU A 91 25.58 -5.77 -5.49
N ARG A 92 25.49 -4.58 -4.87
CA ARG A 92 25.18 -4.44 -3.43
C ARG A 92 23.75 -4.88 -3.08
N GLY A 93 22.84 -4.85 -4.04
CA GLY A 93 21.46 -5.27 -3.88
C GLY A 93 20.77 -5.46 -5.23
N ALA A 94 19.83 -6.40 -5.28
CA ALA A 94 18.93 -6.60 -6.39
C ALA A 94 17.57 -7.05 -5.86
N ALA A 95 16.50 -6.61 -6.53
CA ALA A 95 15.15 -7.07 -6.29
C ALA A 95 14.56 -7.55 -7.61
N VAL A 96 14.05 -8.78 -7.62
CA VAL A 96 13.33 -9.36 -8.75
C VAL A 96 11.87 -9.54 -8.35
N ILE A 97 10.97 -8.94 -9.11
CA ILE A 97 9.53 -9.08 -8.92
C ILE A 97 8.95 -10.06 -9.95
N PRO A 98 7.88 -10.81 -9.60
CA PRO A 98 7.19 -11.68 -10.55
C PRO A 98 6.57 -10.86 -11.71
N ASP A 99 6.66 -11.37 -12.93
CA ASP A 99 5.94 -10.82 -14.07
C ASP A 99 4.51 -11.40 -14.09
N LEU A 100 3.52 -10.57 -13.74
CA LEU A 100 2.12 -11.00 -13.57
C LEU A 100 1.17 -10.30 -14.55
N ASP A 101 1.41 -9.01 -14.81
CA ASP A 101 0.66 -8.21 -15.79
C ASP A 101 1.59 -7.15 -16.41
N PRO A 102 1.86 -7.20 -17.73
CA PRO A 102 2.68 -6.22 -18.43
C PRO A 102 2.13 -4.79 -18.39
N ASN A 103 0.80 -4.62 -18.31
CA ASN A 103 0.19 -3.29 -18.29
C ASN A 103 0.44 -2.55 -16.97
N ASP A 104 0.83 -3.29 -15.93
CA ASP A 104 1.04 -2.77 -14.57
C ASP A 104 2.50 -2.85 -14.13
N ALA A 105 3.41 -3.18 -15.07
CA ALA A 105 4.82 -3.38 -14.78
C ALA A 105 5.47 -2.12 -14.18
N ASP A 106 5.19 -0.93 -14.71
CA ASP A 106 5.79 0.31 -14.22
C ASP A 106 5.42 0.61 -12.75
N ARG A 107 4.14 0.40 -12.39
CA ARG A 107 3.66 0.58 -11.01
C ARG A 107 4.33 -0.41 -10.07
N ARG A 108 4.35 -1.69 -10.45
CA ARG A 108 4.90 -2.77 -9.61
C ARG A 108 6.43 -2.66 -9.44
N ILE A 109 7.14 -2.25 -10.49
CA ILE A 109 8.56 -1.90 -10.42
C ILE A 109 8.74 -0.70 -9.50
N GLY A 110 7.91 0.34 -9.64
CA GLY A 110 7.92 1.51 -8.77
C GLY A 110 7.74 1.14 -7.30
N GLU A 111 6.79 0.29 -6.96
CA GLU A 111 6.55 -0.17 -5.59
C GLU A 111 7.75 -0.90 -4.99
N ALA A 112 8.36 -1.81 -5.76
CA ALA A 112 9.56 -2.51 -5.30
C ALA A 112 10.74 -1.55 -5.13
N ALA A 113 10.95 -0.65 -6.09
CA ALA A 113 12.03 0.33 -6.08
C ALA A 113 11.89 1.35 -4.95
N GLY A 114 10.70 1.92 -4.74
CA GLY A 114 10.44 2.91 -3.70
C GLY A 114 10.71 2.35 -2.29
N ARG A 115 10.35 1.10 -2.07
CA ARG A 115 10.64 0.44 -0.80
C ARG A 115 12.12 0.04 -0.64
N LEU A 116 12.77 -0.43 -1.70
CA LEU A 116 14.21 -0.71 -1.68
C LEU A 116 15.02 0.57 -1.43
N LEU A 117 14.61 1.70 -2.02
CA LEU A 117 15.18 3.00 -1.73
C LEU A 117 14.99 3.39 -0.26
N ALA A 118 13.79 3.20 0.29
CA ALA A 118 13.51 3.52 1.68
C ALA A 118 14.34 2.70 2.68
N SER A 119 14.77 1.47 2.33
CA SER A 119 15.65 0.67 3.18
C SER A 119 17.14 1.03 3.04
N MET A 120 17.52 1.77 2.00
CA MET A 120 18.91 2.18 1.73
C MET A 120 19.25 3.58 2.22
N VAL A 121 18.25 4.46 2.35
CA VAL A 121 18.43 5.88 2.65
C VAL A 121 18.30 6.15 4.15
N GLY A 122 19.24 6.91 4.71
CA GLY A 122 19.23 7.40 6.08
C GLY A 122 19.13 8.94 6.20
N PRO A 123 18.96 9.47 7.43
CA PRO A 123 18.99 10.90 7.68
C PRO A 123 20.32 11.53 7.24
N GLY A 124 20.26 12.64 6.49
CA GLY A 124 21.42 13.36 5.99
C GLY A 124 21.92 12.90 4.62
N ASP A 125 21.38 11.82 4.06
CA ASP A 125 21.74 11.36 2.72
C ASP A 125 21.25 12.34 1.63
N THR A 126 22.07 12.51 0.60
CA THR A 126 21.70 13.25 -0.61
C THR A 126 21.30 12.26 -1.70
N ILE A 127 20.08 12.42 -2.25
CA ILE A 127 19.57 11.57 -3.33
C ILE A 127 19.67 12.31 -4.66
N GLY A 128 20.44 11.75 -5.60
CA GLY A 128 20.43 12.17 -7.00
C GLY A 128 19.26 11.53 -7.76
N VAL A 129 18.49 12.32 -8.49
CA VAL A 129 17.27 11.86 -9.20
C VAL A 129 17.43 12.06 -10.70
N ALA A 130 17.26 10.99 -11.47
CA ALA A 130 17.19 11.04 -12.92
C ALA A 130 15.73 11.23 -13.40
N TRP A 131 15.54 11.49 -14.70
CA TRP A 131 14.22 11.56 -15.30
C TRP A 131 13.74 10.18 -15.76
N GLY A 132 12.42 9.97 -15.80
CA GLY A 132 11.81 8.77 -16.37
C GLY A 132 10.58 8.27 -15.61
N LYS A 133 9.72 7.54 -16.33
CA LYS A 133 8.47 6.98 -15.78
C LYS A 133 8.69 6.06 -14.57
N THR A 134 9.72 5.22 -14.62
CA THR A 134 10.06 4.28 -13.54
C THR A 134 10.59 5.01 -12.31
N VAL A 135 11.41 6.06 -12.50
CA VAL A 135 11.92 6.88 -11.39
C VAL A 135 10.76 7.59 -10.70
N LEU A 136 9.83 8.16 -11.47
CA LEU A 136 8.63 8.79 -10.92
C LEU A 136 7.74 7.79 -10.17
N ALA A 137 7.52 6.60 -10.73
CA ALA A 137 6.74 5.54 -10.08
C ALA A 137 7.40 5.10 -8.76
N ALA A 138 8.73 4.97 -8.74
CA ALA A 138 9.49 4.65 -7.53
C ALA A 138 9.33 5.74 -6.48
N ALA A 139 9.55 7.01 -6.84
CA ALA A 139 9.42 8.15 -5.93
C ALA A 139 8.02 8.24 -5.29
N ARG A 140 6.97 8.01 -6.07
CA ARG A 140 5.58 7.98 -5.58
C ARG A 140 5.28 6.82 -4.64
N SER A 141 6.07 5.76 -4.72
CA SER A 141 5.86 4.53 -3.95
C SER A 141 6.78 4.41 -2.73
N ILE A 142 7.59 5.43 -2.45
CA ILE A 142 8.39 5.49 -1.21
C ILE A 142 7.41 5.56 -0.04
N PRO A 143 7.42 4.57 0.88
CA PRO A 143 6.56 4.62 2.05
C PRO A 143 6.90 5.84 2.89
N ARG A 144 5.88 6.45 3.52
CA ARG A 144 6.13 7.53 4.48
C ARG A 144 6.99 6.98 5.62
N LEU A 145 8.27 7.33 5.61
CA LEU A 145 9.17 7.08 6.71
C LEU A 145 8.64 7.88 7.91
N ARG A 146 8.27 7.19 8.99
CA ARG A 146 7.92 7.87 10.23
C ARG A 146 9.17 8.60 10.70
N HIS A 147 9.13 9.93 10.65
CA HIS A 147 10.12 10.75 11.33
C HIS A 147 9.88 10.58 12.83
N ASP A 148 10.80 9.93 13.53
CA ASP A 148 10.85 10.01 14.98
C ASP A 148 11.14 11.47 15.35
N ARG A 149 10.12 12.19 15.86
CA ARG A 149 10.21 13.59 16.32
C ARG A 149 10.96 13.70 17.67
N ASN A 150 12.13 13.08 17.78
CA ASN A 150 13.02 13.26 18.93
C ASN A 150 14.39 13.74 18.46
N LEU A 151 14.44 15.01 18.05
CA LEU A 151 15.60 15.88 18.14
C LEU A 151 15.12 17.26 18.62
#